data_AF-A0AAP8U2T0-F1
#
_entry.id   AF-A0AAP8U2T0-F1
#
_cell.length_a   1.000
_cell.length_b   1.000
_cell.length_c   1.000
_cell.angle_alpha   90.00
_cell.angle_beta   90.00
_cell.angle_gamma   90.00
#
_symmetry.space_group_name_H-M   'P 1'
#
loop_
_entity.id
_entity.type
_entity.pdbx_description
1 polymer ?
#
loop_
_entity_poly.entity_id
_entity_poly.type
_entity_poly.pdbx_seq_one_letter_code
_entity_poly.pdbx_strand_id
1 'polypeptide(L)' 'FVWVVEDGMAKKRPVKTGTESDLNVEITSGLNEGDSVISSPSADLMEGMPVMAMEAGVPGAA' A
#
# COMPACT_ATOMS: atom_id res chain seq x y z
N PHE A 1 0.28 -6.97 7.85
CA PHE A 1 0.48 -5.51 7.89
C PHE A 1 0.84 -5.07 6.49
N VAL A 2 0.35 -3.92 6.06
CA VAL A 2 0.78 -3.31 4.79
C VAL A 2 1.48 -2.01 5.08
N TRP A 3 2.33 -1.61 4.15
CA TRP A 3 2.98 -0.32 4.20
C TRP A 3 2.07 0.68 3.50
N VAL A 4 1.78 1.80 4.15
CA VAL A 4 1.03 2.92 3.59
C VAL A 4 1.92 4.13 3.48
N VAL A 5 1.69 4.97 2.48
CA VAL A 5 2.37 6.25 2.33
C VAL A 5 1.49 7.33 2.95
N GLU A 6 1.96 7.95 4.02
CA GLU A 6 1.27 9.05 4.71
C GLU A 6 2.23 10.24 4.77
N ASP A 7 1.84 11.38 4.20
CA ASP A 7 2.68 12.59 4.17
C ASP A 7 4.05 12.38 3.49
N GLY A 8 4.12 11.48 2.51
CA GLY A 8 5.37 11.09 1.86
C GLY A 8 6.29 10.24 2.73
N MET A 9 5.79 9.63 3.80
CA MET A 9 6.52 8.72 4.68
C MET A 9 5.90 7.33 4.72
N ALA A 10 6.74 6.30 4.75
CA ALA A 10 6.29 4.91 4.86
C ALA A 10 5.87 4.59 6.30
N LYS A 11 4.62 4.16 6.47
CA LYS A 11 4.04 3.76 7.76
C LYS A 11 3.54 2.33 7.71
N LYS A 12 3.75 1.52 8.74
CA LYS A 12 3.12 0.20 8.83
C LYS A 12 1.70 0.35 9.34
N ARG A 13 0.72 -0.03 8.52
CA ARG A 13 -0.69 -0.09 8.94
C ARG A 13 -1.11 -1.55 9.12
N PRO A 14 -1.64 -1.93 10.30
CA PRO A 14 -2.29 -3.23 10.46
C PRO A 14 -3.56 -3.24 9.62
N VAL A 15 -3.70 -4.28 8.80
CA VAL A 15 -4.89 -4.50 7.98
C VAL A 15 -5.43 -5.90 8.25
N LYS A 16 -6.73 -6.03 8.12
CA LYS A 16 -7.44 -7.29 8.25
C LYS A 16 -7.71 -7.81 6.85
N THR A 17 -7.13 -8.96 6.54
CA THR A 17 -7.38 -9.68 5.30
C THR A 17 -8.54 -10.65 5.53
N GLY A 18 -9.37 -10.82 4.50
CA GLY A 18 -10.47 -11.77 4.48
C GLY A 18 -10.06 -13.01 3.71
N THR A 19 -10.67 -13.19 2.54
CA THR A 19 -10.34 -14.29 1.64
C THR A 19 -9.07 -14.00 0.86
N GLU A 20 -8.10 -14.90 0.96
CA GLU A 20 -6.95 -14.94 0.06
C GLU A 20 -7.16 -16.02 -1.01
N SER A 21 -6.74 -15.71 -2.24
CA SER A 21 -6.66 -16.58 -3.41
C SER A 21 -5.19 -16.71 -3.83
N ASP A 22 -4.88 -17.60 -4.77
CA ASP A 22 -3.49 -17.90 -5.19
C ASP A 22 -2.67 -16.67 -5.60
N LEU A 23 -3.33 -15.63 -6.11
CA LEU A 23 -2.68 -14.41 -6.62
C LEU A 23 -3.17 -13.12 -5.97
N ASN A 24 -4.22 -13.19 -5.13
CA ASN A 24 -4.90 -12.00 -4.64
C ASN A 24 -5.34 -12.16 -3.20
N VAL A 25 -5.22 -11.10 -2.41
CA VAL A 25 -5.68 -11.07 -1.03
C VAL A 25 -6.76 -10.00 -0.89
N GLU A 26 -7.93 -10.39 -0.40
CA GLU A 26 -8.99 -9.45 -0.05
C GLU A 26 -8.66 -8.76 1.27
N ILE A 27 -8.80 -7.43 1.30
CA ILE A 27 -8.63 -6.62 2.51
C ILE A 27 -10.01 -6.19 2.98
N THR A 28 -10.42 -6.68 4.16
CA THR A 28 -11.75 -6.40 4.75
C THR A 28 -11.75 -5.15 5.62
N SER A 29 -10.59 -4.73 6.15
CA SER A 29 -10.46 -3.51 6.95
C SER A 29 -9.02 -3.05 7.08
N GLY A 30 -8.81 -1.76 7.36
CA GLY A 30 -7.50 -1.16 7.64
C GLY A 30 -6.86 -0.43 6.46
N LEU A 31 -7.53 -0.43 5.30
CA LEU A 31 -7.22 0.40 4.13
C LEU A 31 -8.49 1.08 3.64
N ASN A 32 -8.37 2.31 3.18
CA ASN A 32 -9.46 3.03 2.52
C ASN A 32 -9.20 3.17 1.03
N GLU A 33 -10.28 3.41 0.27
CA GLU A 33 -10.14 3.85 -1.12
C GLU A 33 -9.31 5.13 -1.20
N GLY A 34 -8.30 5.11 -2.07
CA GLY A 34 -7.33 6.21 -2.23
C GLY A 34 -6.10 6.13 -1.33
N ASP A 35 -6.02 5.17 -0.39
CA ASP A 35 -4.78 4.95 0.35
C ASP A 35 -3.70 4.35 -0.57
N SER A 36 -2.54 5.00 -0.61
CA SER A 36 -1.38 4.45 -1.31
C SER A 36 -0.72 3.36 -0.47
N VAL A 37 -0.65 2.16 -1.00
CA VAL A 37 0.01 1.00 -0.38
C VAL A 37 1.29 0.62 -1.10
N ILE A 38 2.28 0.17 -0.34
CA ILE A 38 3.50 -0.40 -0.88
C ILE A 38 3.35 -1.92 -0.86
N SER A 39 2.98 -2.49 -2.01
CA SER A 39 2.87 -3.94 -2.18
C SER A 39 4.24 -4.61 -2.28
N SER A 40 5.26 -3.88 -2.73
CA SER A 40 6.64 -4.36 -2.90
C SER A 40 7.61 -3.46 -2.13
N PRO A 41 7.72 -3.62 -0.79
CA PRO A 41 8.67 -2.84 -0.01
C PRO A 41 10.10 -3.18 -0.43
N SER A 42 10.93 -2.17 -0.62
CA SER A 42 12.38 -2.35 -0.79
C SER A 42 12.96 -2.97 0.49
N ALA A 43 14.03 -3.77 0.38
CA ALA A 43 14.68 -4.34 1.57
C ALA A 43 15.20 -3.27 2.55
N ASP A 44 15.56 -2.11 2.00
CA ASP A 44 15.98 -0.93 2.76
C ASP A 44 14.81 -0.10 3.31
N LEU A 45 13.55 -0.41 2.97
CA LEU A 45 12.39 0.36 3.41
C LEU A 45 12.18 0.23 4.92
N MET A 46 12.24 1.35 5.62
CA MET A 46 11.96 1.44 7.06
C MET A 46 10.78 2.38 7.35
N GLU A 47 10.20 2.23 8.54
CA GLU A 47 9.14 3.12 9.01
C GLU A 47 9.68 4.53 9.21
N GLY A 48 8.95 5.53 8.71
CA GLY A 48 9.39 6.91 8.67
C GLY A 48 10.35 7.24 7.52
N MET A 49 10.63 6.30 6.60
CA MET A 49 11.40 6.63 5.40
C MET A 49 10.59 7.47 4.42
N PRO A 50 11.24 8.46 3.77
CA PRO A 50 10.62 9.22 2.71
C PRO A 50 10.35 8.30 1.52
N VAL A 51 9.09 8.22 1.12
CA VAL A 51 8.63 7.43 -0.02
C VAL A 51 7.69 8.28 -0.87
N MET A 52 7.79 8.12 -2.17
CA MET A 52 6.79 8.63 -3.10
C MET A 52 5.86 7.50 -3.48
N ALA A 53 4.57 7.67 -3.18
CA ALA A 53 3.55 6.89 -3.85
C ALA A 53 3.60 7.24 -5.34
N MET A 54 4.07 6.31 -6.16
CA MET A 54 3.74 6.35 -7.57
C MET A 54 2.33 5.83 -7.69
N GLU A 55 1.40 6.70 -8.05
CA GLU A 55 0.08 6.31 -8.54
C GLU A 55 0.32 5.28 -9.65
N ALA A 56 -0.02 4.02 -9.39
CA ALA A 56 0.07 2.95 -10.38
C ALA A 56 -1.02 3.19 -11.42
N GLY A 57 -0.74 4.12 -12.34
CA GLY A 57 -1.43 4.36 -13.60
C GLY A 57 -2.93 4.63 -13.47
N VAL A 58 -3.32 5.91 -13.60
CA VAL A 58 -4.56 6.20 -14.31
C VAL A 58 -4.31 5.79 -15.77
N PRO A 59 -4.95 4.73 -16.32
CA PRO A 59 -4.88 4.47 -17.75
C PRO A 59 -5.84 5.45 -18.41
N GLY A 60 -5.41 6.69 -18.65
CA GLY A 60 -6.33 7.73 -19.09
C GLY A 60 -5.72 9.10 -19.34
N ALA A 61 -4.77 9.20 -20.26
CA ALA A 61 -4.60 10.39 -21.08
C ALA A 61 -4.35 9.87 -22.51
N ALA A 62 -5.43 9.54 -23.22
CA ALA A 62 -6.11 10.40 -24.21
C ALA A 62 -5.36 10.39 -25.55
#